data_AF-A0A975R8Z2-F1
#
_entry.id   AF-A0A975R8Z2-F1
#
_cell.length_a   1.000
_cell.length_b   1.000
_cell.length_c   1.000
_cell.angle_alpha   90.00
_cell.angle_beta   90.00
_cell.angle_gamma   90.00
#
_symmetry.space_group_name_H-M   'P 1'
#
loop_
_entity.id
_entity.type
_entity.pdbx_description
1 polymer ?
#
loop_
_entity_poly.entity_id
_entity_poly.type
_entity_poly.pdbx_seq_one_letter_code
_entity_poly.pdbx_strand_id
1 'polypeptide(L)'
;MQTSKIKIKKYVTLICFGALLSMLNPAWAESDMQLQEKALKARELSRQGGVDHSAHTNPASEAEVFRGVFYGYLPCKEKDCDGFKMTLSLKQKNNYLLVTQNAMASAREYYDKGKYSWDDVSHILTLTSNKDSVQRLFTIKDAGTLIQLGSNGKPLPGDQDDYTLNRSDKAKSREVHIH
;
A
#
# COMPACT_ATOMS: atom_id res chain seq x y z
N MET A 1 -95.82 -5.34 -5.14
CA MET A 1 -94.38 -5.01 -4.92
C MET A 1 -93.76 -6.16 -4.16
N GLN A 2 -92.98 -7.00 -4.84
CA GLN A 2 -92.38 -8.21 -4.28
C GLN A 2 -90.89 -8.19 -4.62
N THR A 3 -90.06 -8.47 -3.62
CA THR A 3 -88.60 -8.38 -3.64
C THR A 3 -87.98 -9.68 -4.16
N SER A 4 -87.15 -9.58 -5.20
CA SER A 4 -86.33 -10.68 -5.70
C SER A 4 -84.94 -10.66 -5.06
N LYS A 5 -84.66 -11.66 -4.20
CA LYS A 5 -83.34 -11.92 -3.61
C LYS A 5 -82.43 -12.64 -4.63
N ILE A 6 -81.40 -11.97 -5.13
CA ILE A 6 -80.39 -12.59 -6.01
C ILE A 6 -79.18 -13.05 -5.17
N LYS A 7 -78.87 -14.34 -5.25
CA LYS A 7 -77.81 -15.03 -4.49
C LYS A 7 -76.41 -14.71 -5.04
N ILE A 8 -75.65 -13.92 -4.28
CA ILE A 8 -74.20 -13.74 -4.47
C ILE A 8 -73.50 -15.01 -3.95
N LYS A 9 -73.18 -15.96 -4.84
CA LYS A 9 -72.46 -17.19 -4.41
C LYS A 9 -71.43 -17.75 -5.39
N LYS A 10 -71.07 -17.05 -6.48
CA LYS A 10 -70.13 -17.60 -7.49
C LYS A 10 -68.81 -16.84 -7.71
N TYR A 11 -68.60 -15.67 -7.10
CA TYR A 11 -67.36 -14.91 -7.33
C TYR A 11 -66.32 -14.97 -6.20
N VAL A 12 -66.66 -15.57 -5.05
CA VAL A 12 -65.71 -15.67 -3.92
C VAL A 12 -64.67 -16.78 -4.15
N THR A 13 -65.00 -17.82 -4.91
CA THR A 13 -64.10 -18.96 -5.11
C THR A 13 -62.92 -18.67 -6.05
N LEU A 14 -63.01 -17.63 -6.90
CA LEU A 14 -61.95 -17.31 -7.87
C LEU A 14 -60.83 -16.44 -7.27
N ILE A 15 -61.10 -15.70 -6.18
CA ILE A 15 -60.11 -14.82 -5.55
C ILE A 15 -59.19 -15.59 -4.59
N CYS A 16 -59.64 -16.71 -4.02
CA CYS A 16 -58.84 -17.50 -3.08
C CYS A 16 -57.71 -18.32 -3.73
N PHE A 17 -57.77 -18.64 -5.03
CA PHE A 17 -56.70 -19.43 -5.68
C PHE A 17 -55.50 -18.60 -6.15
N GLY A 18 -55.65 -17.29 -6.36
CA GLY A 18 -54.53 -16.41 -6.74
C GLY A 18 -53.58 -16.08 -5.58
N ALA A 19 -54.10 -16.01 -4.36
CA ALA A 19 -53.31 -15.66 -3.18
C ALA A 19 -52.49 -16.82 -2.59
N LEU A 20 -52.83 -18.07 -2.90
CA LEU A 20 -52.13 -19.24 -2.36
C LEU A 20 -50.85 -19.63 -3.13
N LEU A 21 -50.69 -19.19 -4.38
CA LEU A 21 -49.50 -19.52 -5.18
C LEU A 21 -48.27 -18.70 -4.82
N SER A 22 -48.44 -17.52 -4.21
CA SER A 22 -47.33 -16.66 -3.78
C SER A 22 -46.64 -17.12 -2.50
N MET A 23 -47.21 -18.09 -1.77
CA MET A 23 -46.64 -18.58 -0.51
C MET A 23 -45.75 -19.81 -0.68
N LEU A 24 -45.64 -20.37 -1.88
CA LEU A 24 -44.89 -21.62 -2.13
C LEU A 24 -43.43 -21.39 -2.57
N ASN A 25 -43.02 -20.15 -2.85
CA ASN A 25 -41.65 -19.82 -3.23
C ASN A 25 -41.19 -18.54 -2.53
N PRO A 26 -40.73 -18.59 -1.27
CA PRO A 26 -40.00 -17.45 -0.75
C PRO A 26 -38.67 -17.39 -1.49
N ALA A 27 -38.55 -16.51 -2.48
CA ALA A 27 -37.26 -16.12 -3.02
C ALA A 27 -36.57 -15.29 -1.93
N TRP A 28 -35.86 -15.96 -1.04
CA TRP A 28 -34.99 -15.30 -0.06
C TRP A 28 -33.83 -14.69 -0.86
N ALA A 29 -33.87 -13.37 -1.03
CA ALA A 29 -32.73 -12.64 -1.54
C ALA A 29 -31.56 -12.92 -0.59
N GLU A 30 -30.49 -13.50 -1.14
CA GLU A 30 -29.27 -13.69 -0.40
C GLU A 30 -28.76 -12.34 0.08
N SER A 31 -28.41 -12.24 1.36
CA SER A 31 -27.93 -10.97 1.92
C SER A 31 -26.58 -10.59 1.32
N ASP A 32 -26.31 -9.28 1.21
CA ASP A 32 -25.03 -8.77 0.70
C ASP A 32 -23.83 -9.34 1.50
N MET A 33 -24.01 -9.54 2.80
CA MET A 33 -23.01 -10.14 3.68
C MET A 33 -22.63 -11.56 3.25
N GLN A 34 -23.62 -12.39 2.90
CA GLN A 34 -23.38 -13.77 2.45
C GLN A 34 -22.69 -13.80 1.07
N LEU A 35 -23.05 -12.86 0.18
CA LEU A 35 -22.37 -12.69 -1.10
C LEU A 35 -20.90 -12.27 -0.93
N GLN A 36 -20.62 -11.33 -0.02
CA GLN A 36 -19.26 -10.90 0.30
C GLN A 36 -18.43 -12.05 0.89
N GLU A 37 -18.99 -12.82 1.83
CA GLU A 37 -18.31 -13.96 2.44
C GLU A 37 -18.00 -15.05 1.40
N LYS A 38 -18.97 -15.38 0.54
CA LYS A 38 -18.77 -16.34 -0.56
C LYS A 38 -17.69 -15.87 -1.53
N ALA A 39 -17.67 -14.58 -1.88
CA ALA A 39 -16.64 -14.01 -2.74
C ALA A 39 -15.24 -14.08 -2.09
N LEU A 40 -15.14 -13.84 -0.79
CA LEU A 40 -13.88 -13.97 -0.05
C LEU A 40 -13.40 -15.43 -0.04
N LYS A 41 -14.31 -16.37 0.28
CA LYS A 41 -14.01 -17.81 0.31
C LYS A 41 -13.61 -18.35 -1.06
N ALA A 42 -14.26 -17.90 -2.14
CA ALA A 42 -13.88 -18.25 -3.50
C ALA A 42 -12.46 -17.74 -3.84
N ARG A 43 -12.09 -16.53 -3.44
CA ARG A 43 -10.73 -15.99 -3.63
C ARG A 43 -9.68 -16.77 -2.83
N GLU A 44 -10.02 -17.22 -1.63
CA GLU A 44 -9.14 -18.02 -0.79
C GLU A 44 -8.94 -19.44 -1.36
N LEU A 45 -10.00 -20.07 -1.88
CA LEU A 45 -9.90 -21.34 -2.60
C LEU A 45 -9.06 -21.22 -3.89
N SER A 46 -9.21 -20.11 -4.64
CA SER A 46 -8.34 -19.82 -5.79
C SER A 46 -6.87 -19.59 -5.40
N ARG A 47 -6.58 -19.15 -4.17
CA ARG A 47 -5.22 -19.06 -3.63
C ARG A 47 -4.62 -20.41 -3.26
N GLN A 48 -5.44 -21.43 -2.97
CA GLN A 48 -4.94 -22.78 -2.63
C GLN A 48 -4.46 -23.58 -3.85
N GLY A 49 -4.91 -23.23 -5.05
CA GLY A 49 -4.32 -23.72 -6.31
C GLY A 49 -3.11 -22.88 -6.70
N GLY A 50 -2.05 -22.93 -5.89
CA GLY A 50 -0.86 -22.09 -6.01
C GLY A 50 -0.43 -21.85 -7.45
N VAL A 51 -0.77 -20.68 -7.98
CA VAL A 51 -0.21 -20.19 -9.24
C VAL A 51 1.26 -20.00 -8.94
N ASP A 52 2.09 -20.84 -9.55
CA ASP A 52 3.53 -20.74 -9.45
C ASP A 52 3.98 -19.44 -10.11
N HIS A 53 4.12 -18.39 -9.30
CA HIS A 53 4.61 -17.10 -9.74
C HIS A 53 6.11 -17.12 -10.08
N SER A 54 6.81 -18.26 -9.92
CA SER A 54 8.21 -18.43 -10.32
C SER A 54 8.41 -18.30 -11.84
N ALA A 55 7.37 -18.51 -12.65
CA ALA A 55 7.45 -18.31 -14.09
C ALA A 55 7.53 -16.81 -14.52
N HIS A 56 7.37 -15.88 -13.58
CA HIS A 56 7.52 -14.43 -13.82
C HIS A 56 8.75 -13.81 -13.14
N THR A 57 9.62 -14.61 -12.53
CA THR A 57 10.91 -14.12 -12.05
C THR A 57 11.88 -14.06 -13.22
N ASN A 58 11.86 -12.95 -13.97
CA ASN A 58 13.06 -12.57 -14.72
C ASN A 58 14.20 -12.42 -13.71
N PRO A 59 15.42 -12.90 -14.00
CA PRO A 59 16.56 -12.63 -13.14
C PRO A 59 16.69 -11.12 -13.02
N ALA A 60 16.36 -10.62 -11.84
CA ALA A 60 16.47 -9.21 -11.53
C ALA A 60 17.93 -8.83 -11.74
N SER A 61 18.20 -7.82 -12.57
CA SER A 61 19.51 -7.17 -12.54
C SER A 61 19.84 -6.76 -11.10
N GLU A 62 21.11 -6.66 -10.71
CA GLU A 62 21.44 -6.34 -9.31
C GLU A 62 20.87 -4.97 -8.88
N ALA A 63 20.75 -4.02 -9.81
CA ALA A 63 20.03 -2.76 -9.66
C ALA A 63 18.50 -2.91 -9.46
N GLU A 64 17.91 -4.03 -9.84
CA GLU A 64 16.51 -4.39 -9.59
C GLU A 64 16.26 -4.86 -8.16
N VAL A 65 17.27 -5.43 -7.50
CA VAL A 65 17.14 -5.93 -6.13
C VAL A 65 16.84 -4.78 -5.16
N PHE A 66 17.42 -3.59 -5.40
CA PHE A 66 17.30 -2.44 -4.51
C PHE A 66 16.14 -1.49 -4.83
N ARG A 67 15.34 -1.77 -5.88
CA ARG A 67 14.12 -1.01 -6.15
C ARG A 67 13.16 -1.15 -4.97
N GLY A 68 12.52 -0.06 -4.59
CA GLY A 68 11.63 -0.07 -3.43
C GLY A 68 11.36 1.31 -2.86
N VAL A 69 10.65 1.33 -1.73
CA VAL A 69 10.42 2.53 -0.94
C VAL A 69 11.05 2.34 0.42
N PHE A 70 11.85 3.32 0.84
CA PHE A 70 12.59 3.33 2.08
C PHE A 70 12.13 4.50 2.93
N TYR A 71 11.94 4.27 4.22
CA TYR A 71 11.45 5.23 5.18
C TYR A 71 12.41 5.34 6.36
N GLY A 72 12.59 6.54 6.88
CA GLY A 72 13.35 6.77 8.10
C GLY A 72 13.06 8.13 8.70
N TYR A 73 13.44 8.27 9.96
CA TYR A 73 13.38 9.51 10.71
C TYR A 73 14.81 9.91 11.05
N LEU A 74 15.26 11.04 10.51
CA LEU A 74 16.66 11.44 10.59
C LEU A 74 16.84 12.66 11.49
N PRO A 75 17.99 12.75 12.18
CA PRO A 75 18.25 13.85 13.09
C PRO A 75 18.48 15.15 12.33
N CYS A 76 17.98 16.24 12.89
CA CYS A 76 18.13 17.58 12.36
C CYS A 76 19.13 18.35 13.24
N LYS A 77 20.10 19.03 12.60
CA LYS A 77 21.15 19.78 13.31
C LYS A 77 20.73 21.21 13.66
N GLU A 78 19.60 21.67 13.12
CA GLU A 78 19.10 23.02 13.35
C GLU A 78 18.45 23.11 14.73
N LYS A 79 18.51 24.30 15.33
CA LYS A 79 17.88 24.58 16.61
C LYS A 79 16.36 24.50 16.46
N ASP A 80 15.68 23.91 17.45
CA ASP A 80 14.22 23.73 17.45
C ASP A 80 13.71 22.86 16.28
N CYS A 81 14.53 21.88 15.86
CA CYS A 81 14.19 20.94 14.79
C CYS A 81 14.20 19.50 15.34
N ASP A 82 13.01 18.92 15.48
CA ASP A 82 12.86 17.59 16.07
C ASP A 82 13.44 16.46 15.20
N GLY A 83 13.73 16.74 13.93
CA GLY A 83 14.16 15.78 12.92
C GLY A 83 13.44 15.99 11.60
N PHE A 84 13.69 15.11 10.65
CA PHE A 84 12.91 15.05 9.42
C PHE A 84 12.57 13.60 9.04
N LYS A 85 11.33 13.42 8.61
CA LYS A 85 10.84 12.20 7.98
C LYS A 85 11.33 12.18 6.55
N MET A 86 11.93 11.07 6.16
CA MET A 86 12.42 10.85 4.80
C MET A 86 11.75 9.64 4.18
N THR A 87 11.28 9.80 2.96
CA THR A 87 10.76 8.73 2.10
C THR A 87 11.52 8.73 0.79
N LEU A 88 12.30 7.68 0.53
CA LEU A 88 13.05 7.51 -0.71
C LEU A 88 12.43 6.38 -1.53
N SER A 89 11.91 6.72 -2.71
CA SER A 89 11.43 5.76 -3.69
C SER A 89 12.45 5.61 -4.82
N LEU A 90 13.03 4.41 -4.94
CA LEU A 90 13.91 4.00 -6.05
C LEU A 90 13.07 3.28 -7.11
N LYS A 91 12.94 3.91 -8.28
CA LYS A 91 12.03 3.50 -9.36
C LYS A 91 12.80 2.94 -10.56
N GLN A 92 12.05 2.34 -11.48
CA GLN A 92 12.59 1.85 -12.75
C GLN A 92 13.30 2.95 -13.55
N LYS A 93 14.21 2.53 -14.45
CA LYS A 93 15.02 3.43 -15.30
C LYS A 93 15.87 4.42 -14.48
N ASN A 94 16.30 3.98 -13.31
CA ASN A 94 17.19 4.69 -12.40
C ASN A 94 16.65 6.06 -11.96
N ASN A 95 15.33 6.19 -11.77
CA ASN A 95 14.73 7.43 -11.29
C ASN A 95 14.45 7.33 -9.80
N TYR A 96 14.58 8.42 -9.06
CA TYR A 96 14.14 8.47 -7.67
C TYR A 96 13.13 9.59 -7.40
N LEU A 97 12.39 9.41 -6.31
CA LEU A 97 11.65 10.47 -5.64
C LEU A 97 12.04 10.44 -4.16
N LEU A 98 12.56 11.55 -3.66
CA LEU A 98 12.88 11.76 -2.27
C LEU A 98 11.89 12.80 -1.70
N VAL A 99 11.15 12.41 -0.68
CA VAL A 99 10.28 13.30 0.09
C VAL A 99 10.93 13.53 1.44
N THR A 100 11.09 14.79 1.82
CA THR A 100 11.58 15.19 3.15
C THR A 100 10.53 16.07 3.80
N GLN A 101 10.18 15.78 5.04
CA GLN A 101 9.22 16.55 5.82
C GLN A 101 9.79 16.77 7.23
N ASN A 102 9.82 18.01 7.69
CA ASN A 102 10.23 18.29 9.07
C ASN A 102 9.27 17.62 10.06
N ALA A 103 9.79 17.17 11.19
CA ALA A 103 9.03 16.44 12.19
C ALA A 103 8.21 17.34 13.11
N MET A 104 7.42 18.24 12.54
CA MET A 104 6.59 19.19 13.27
C MET A 104 5.13 19.13 12.81
N ALA A 105 4.22 19.62 13.65
CA ALA A 105 2.81 19.72 13.27
C ALA A 105 2.66 20.60 12.01
N SER A 106 1.93 20.10 11.01
CA SER A 106 1.65 20.81 9.76
C SER A 106 2.89 21.17 8.92
N ALA A 107 3.97 20.39 9.02
CA ALA A 107 5.17 20.60 8.22
C ALA A 107 4.91 20.43 6.71
N ARG A 108 5.43 21.36 5.91
CA ARG A 108 5.44 21.27 4.45
C ARG A 108 6.37 20.14 4.00
N GLU A 109 5.93 19.39 2.99
CA GLU A 109 6.75 18.39 2.31
C GLU A 109 7.62 19.03 1.23
N TYR A 110 8.88 18.60 1.16
CA TYR A 110 9.85 18.96 0.13
C TYR A 110 10.11 17.75 -0.76
N TYR A 111 10.04 17.99 -2.07
CA TYR A 111 10.21 16.94 -3.08
C TYR A 111 11.46 17.18 -3.92
N ASP A 112 12.31 16.16 -3.93
CA ASP A 112 13.48 16.06 -4.78
C ASP A 112 13.35 14.86 -5.71
N LYS A 113 13.69 15.06 -6.99
CA LYS A 113 13.54 14.07 -8.05
C LYS A 113 14.79 14.11 -8.91
N GLY A 114 15.22 12.93 -9.33
CA GLY A 114 16.39 12.84 -10.18
C GLY A 114 16.74 11.43 -10.59
N LYS A 115 18.03 11.25 -10.88
CA LYS A 115 18.61 9.96 -11.24
C LYS A 115 19.38 9.37 -10.07
N TYR A 116 19.42 8.05 -9.98
CA TYR A 116 20.30 7.37 -9.04
C TYR A 116 21.27 6.44 -9.76
N SER A 117 22.44 6.24 -9.17
CA SER A 117 23.40 5.22 -9.56
C SER A 117 23.83 4.44 -8.34
N TRP A 118 24.17 3.18 -8.56
CA TRP A 118 24.70 2.28 -7.55
C TRP A 118 26.08 1.82 -8.01
N ASP A 119 27.00 1.75 -7.06
CA ASP A 119 28.33 1.19 -7.22
C ASP A 119 28.47 -0.03 -6.31
N ASP A 120 28.66 -1.18 -6.95
CA ASP A 120 28.73 -2.52 -6.38
C ASP A 120 29.99 -2.71 -5.54
N VAL A 121 31.07 -2.04 -5.93
CA VAL A 121 32.39 -2.16 -5.29
C VAL A 121 32.41 -1.35 -4.01
N SER A 122 31.88 -0.13 -4.05
CA SER A 122 31.85 0.75 -2.87
C SER A 122 30.59 0.59 -2.02
N HIS A 123 29.58 -0.13 -2.51
CA HIS A 123 28.24 -0.21 -1.92
C HIS A 123 27.59 1.16 -1.68
N ILE A 124 27.87 2.13 -2.56
CA ILE A 124 27.33 3.49 -2.48
C ILE A 124 26.20 3.68 -3.47
N LEU A 125 25.06 4.13 -2.97
CA LEU A 125 23.95 4.67 -3.72
C LEU A 125 24.09 6.20 -3.80
N THR A 126 24.17 6.71 -5.02
CA THR A 126 24.23 8.16 -5.30
C THR A 126 22.93 8.63 -5.89
N LEU A 127 22.33 9.67 -5.31
CA LEU A 127 21.17 10.38 -5.84
C LEU A 127 21.65 11.71 -6.44
N THR A 128 21.32 11.98 -7.70
CA THR A 128 21.65 13.22 -8.40
C THR A 128 20.36 13.96 -8.74
N SER A 129 20.15 15.12 -8.12
CA SER A 129 18.95 15.93 -8.34
C SER A 129 18.89 16.54 -9.74
N ASN A 130 17.68 16.63 -10.29
CA ASN A 130 17.43 17.33 -11.54
C ASN A 130 17.50 18.86 -11.41
N LYS A 131 17.39 19.42 -10.19
CA LYS A 131 17.25 20.86 -9.98
C LYS A 131 18.58 21.58 -9.84
N ASP A 132 19.50 21.01 -9.07
CA ASP A 132 20.68 21.72 -8.56
C ASP A 132 21.96 20.88 -8.64
N SER A 133 21.92 19.71 -9.27
CA SER A 133 23.04 18.74 -9.33
C SER A 133 23.58 18.34 -7.95
N VAL A 134 22.85 18.62 -6.87
CA VAL A 134 23.24 18.21 -5.52
C VAL A 134 23.19 16.70 -5.46
N GLN A 135 24.28 16.13 -4.95
CA GLN A 135 24.38 14.69 -4.73
C GLN A 135 24.07 14.35 -3.28
N ARG A 136 23.26 13.30 -3.09
CA ARG A 136 23.04 12.68 -1.79
C ARG A 136 23.53 11.24 -1.85
N LEU A 137 24.31 10.85 -0.85
CA LEU A 137 24.97 9.55 -0.80
C LEU A 137 24.37 8.69 0.30
N PHE A 138 24.22 7.40 0.02
CA PHE A 138 23.82 6.39 0.98
C PHE A 138 24.74 5.18 0.84
N THR A 139 25.04 4.49 1.93
CA THR A 139 25.61 3.14 1.87
C THR A 139 24.49 2.12 2.00
N ILE A 140 24.64 1.00 1.30
CA ILE A 140 23.73 -0.13 1.35
C ILE A 140 24.27 -1.13 2.36
N LYS A 141 23.56 -1.32 3.48
CA LYS A 141 23.92 -2.34 4.47
C LYS A 141 23.44 -3.73 4.05
N ASP A 142 22.22 -3.79 3.51
CA ASP A 142 21.62 -4.97 2.90
C ASP A 142 20.46 -4.56 1.96
N ALA A 143 19.78 -5.52 1.33
CA ALA A 143 18.67 -5.27 0.39
C ALA A 143 17.46 -4.50 0.98
N GLY A 144 17.42 -4.30 2.29
CA GLY A 144 16.39 -3.61 3.05
C GLY A 144 16.82 -2.30 3.71
N THR A 145 18.09 -1.96 3.71
CA THR A 145 18.62 -0.95 4.65
C THR A 145 19.63 -0.04 3.96
N LEU A 146 19.32 1.25 3.96
CA LEU A 146 20.17 2.33 3.46
C LEU A 146 20.59 3.21 4.63
N ILE A 147 21.85 3.65 4.67
CA ILE A 147 22.33 4.57 5.70
C ILE A 147 22.83 5.83 5.01
N GLN A 148 22.31 7.00 5.41
CA GLN A 148 22.72 8.28 4.82
C GLN A 148 24.18 8.60 5.16
N LEU A 149 24.93 8.99 4.13
CA LEU A 149 26.31 9.43 4.26
C LEU A 149 26.40 10.96 4.15
N GLY A 150 27.54 11.51 4.57
CA GLY A 150 27.91 12.88 4.28
C GLY A 150 28.20 13.09 2.80
N SER A 151 28.31 14.36 2.37
CA SER A 151 28.65 14.73 0.99
C SER A 151 30.01 14.23 0.52
N ASN A 152 30.89 13.87 1.45
CA ASN A 152 32.21 13.29 1.18
C ASN A 152 32.19 11.74 1.10
N GLY A 153 31.02 11.11 1.18
CA GLY A 153 30.86 9.66 1.19
C GLY A 153 31.27 8.98 2.50
N LYS A 154 31.54 9.74 3.56
CA LYS A 154 31.85 9.20 4.88
C LYS A 154 30.60 9.13 5.77
N PRO A 155 30.59 8.25 6.78
CA PRO A 155 29.55 8.22 7.81
C PRO A 155 29.31 9.59 8.44
N LEU A 156 28.05 9.93 8.72
CA LEU A 156 27.70 11.12 9.48
C LEU A 156 28.09 10.92 10.96
N PRO A 157 28.41 11.99 11.70
CA PRO A 157 28.76 11.86 13.12
C PRO A 157 27.56 11.42 13.96
N GLY A 158 27.79 10.56 14.96
CA GLY A 158 26.73 10.03 15.83
C GLY A 158 26.45 8.55 15.58
N ASP A 159 25.31 8.08 16.09
CA ASP A 159 24.84 6.74 15.81
C ASP A 159 24.42 6.61 14.34
N GLN A 160 24.84 5.54 13.68
CA GLN A 160 24.49 5.30 12.28
C GLN A 160 23.04 4.84 12.12
N ASP A 161 22.47 4.25 13.17
CA ASP A 161 21.07 3.83 13.15
C ASP A 161 20.12 5.03 13.02
N ASP A 162 20.51 6.21 13.53
CA ASP A 162 19.77 7.48 13.36
C ASP A 162 19.72 7.96 11.90
N TYR A 163 20.65 7.50 11.06
CA TYR A 163 20.73 7.86 9.64
C TYR A 163 20.16 6.78 8.71
N THR A 164 19.46 5.80 9.29
CA THR A 164 19.00 4.61 8.56
C THR A 164 17.61 4.80 7.96
N LEU A 165 17.47 4.38 6.70
CA LEU A 165 16.19 4.18 6.01
C LEU A 165 15.94 2.70 5.82
N ASN A 166 14.77 2.25 6.26
CA ASN A 166 14.34 0.86 6.14
C ASN A 166 13.31 0.70 5.03
N ARG A 167 13.45 -0.38 4.27
CA ARG A 167 12.55 -0.72 3.17
C ARG A 167 11.18 -1.11 3.70
N SER A 168 10.14 -0.59 3.06
CA SER A 168 8.76 -0.68 3.53
C SER A 168 8.18 -2.09 3.53
N ASP A 169 8.66 -2.96 2.65
CA ASP A 169 8.23 -4.36 2.52
C ASP A 169 8.93 -5.31 3.51
N LYS A 170 10.07 -4.88 4.07
CA LYS A 170 10.82 -5.64 5.09
C LYS A 170 10.57 -5.15 6.51
N ALA A 171 10.23 -3.88 6.67
CA ALA A 171 9.70 -3.38 7.93
C ALA A 171 8.36 -4.08 8.18
N LYS A 172 8.25 -4.86 9.27
CA LYS A 172 6.99 -5.52 9.63
C LYS A 172 5.90 -4.44 9.73
N SER A 173 4.95 -4.49 8.80
CA SER A 173 3.89 -3.49 8.53
C SER A 173 2.89 -3.25 9.69
N ARG A 174 3.23 -3.45 10.96
CA ARG A 174 2.28 -3.38 12.07
C ARG A 174 2.84 -2.78 13.35
N GLU A 175 3.71 -1.78 13.29
CA GLU A 175 3.99 -0.97 14.50
C GLU A 175 4.67 0.37 14.17
N VAL A 176 4.00 1.22 13.40
CA VAL A 176 4.27 2.66 13.48
C VAL A 176 3.33 3.21 14.55
N HIS A 177 3.61 2.88 15.82
CA HIS A 177 2.99 3.59 16.93
C HIS A 177 3.58 4.99 16.94
N ILE A 178 2.78 5.96 16.51
CA ILE A 178 3.02 7.36 16.80
C ILE A 178 2.74 7.50 18.31
N HIS A 179 3.77 7.79 19.09
CA HIS A 179 3.65 8.25 20.47
C HIS A 179 3.42 9.75 20.52
#